data_AF-A0A945UEW1-F1
#
_entry.id   AF-A0A945UEW1-F1
#
_cell.length_a   1.000
_cell.length_b   1.000
_cell.length_c   1.000
_cell.angle_alpha   90.00
_cell.angle_beta   90.00
_cell.angle_gamma   90.00
#
_symmetry.space_group_name_H-M   'P 1'
#
loop_
_entity.id
_entity.type
_entity.pdbx_description
1 polymer ?
#
loop_
_entity_poly.entity_id
_entity_poly.type
_entity_poly.pdbx_seq_one_letter_code
_entity_poly.pdbx_strand_id
1 'polypeptide(L)'
;MNDLAKNILLWVVIAIVLLTVFQSFGPSNRQESSLDYSTFLDIVETGGVSQVTFEGQNIQGVRASGEKFVTYSPETDNTALIGFLKDNNVRFSGSAPKGQNIFVSLLINSFPILLLIGVWVYFMRQMQGGGGGRGAMSFGKSKARLLGEDQVNVTFGDVAGIEEAKSELVEIVEFLMDPGKFQRLGGQIPKGVLLVGSPGTGKTLLARAIAGEAKVPFFTISGSDFVEMFVGVGASRVRDMFEQAKKHSPCIIFIDEIDAVGRHRGAGLGGGHDEREQTLNQLLVEMDGFEGNEGVIVVAATNRPDVLDPALLRPGRFDRQVVVPLPDVRGREQILK
;
A
#
# COMPACT_ATOMS: atom_id res chain seq x y z
N MET A 1 -24.04 12.51 -5.52
CA MET A 1 -22.76 13.19 -5.22
C MET A 1 -21.67 12.13 -5.23
N ASN A 2 -20.72 12.22 -6.16
CA ASN A 2 -19.59 11.27 -6.29
C ASN A 2 -18.96 10.99 -4.93
N ASP A 3 -18.62 9.73 -4.64
CA ASP A 3 -17.95 9.36 -3.39
C ASP A 3 -16.62 10.11 -3.19
N LEU A 4 -15.97 10.50 -4.29
CA LEU A 4 -14.84 11.45 -4.28
C LEU A 4 -15.22 12.83 -3.74
N ALA A 5 -16.36 13.39 -4.14
CA ALA A 5 -16.80 14.70 -3.66
C ALA A 5 -17.16 14.66 -2.17
N LYS A 6 -17.74 13.55 -1.68
CA LYS A 6 -18.00 13.35 -0.24
C LYS A 6 -16.71 13.25 0.56
N ASN A 7 -15.72 12.49 0.08
CA ASN A 7 -14.42 12.37 0.75
C ASN A 7 -13.65 13.70 0.76
N ILE A 8 -13.63 14.45 -0.35
CA ILE A 8 -12.98 15.75 -0.44
C ILE A 8 -13.64 16.77 0.50
N LEU A 9 -14.97 16.83 0.52
CA LEU A 9 -15.71 17.75 1.37
C LEU A 9 -15.44 17.46 2.86
N LEU A 10 -15.30 16.19 3.21
CA LEU A 10 -14.94 15.76 4.56
C LEU A 10 -13.53 16.22 4.97
N TRP A 11 -12.53 16.07 4.09
CA TRP A 11 -11.17 16.55 4.36
C TRP A 11 -11.09 18.07 4.50
N VAL A 12 -11.88 18.82 3.71
CA VAL A 12 -11.98 20.28 3.82
C VAL A 12 -12.57 20.69 5.17
N VAL A 13 -13.62 20.01 5.65
CA VAL A 13 -14.20 20.28 6.97
C VAL A 13 -13.19 20.03 8.08
N ILE A 14 -12.41 18.94 8.00
CA ILE A 14 -11.35 18.65 8.97
C ILE A 14 -10.27 19.74 8.97
N ALA A 15 -9.82 20.16 7.79
CA ALA A 15 -8.81 21.21 7.66
C ALA A 15 -9.29 22.54 8.27
N ILE A 16 -10.55 22.90 8.04
CA ILE A 16 -11.16 24.11 8.63
C ILE A 16 -11.21 23.99 10.15
N VAL A 17 -11.70 22.86 10.69
CA VAL A 17 -11.78 22.65 12.15
C VAL A 17 -10.40 22.73 12.79
N LEU A 18 -9.39 22.07 12.21
CA LEU A 18 -8.00 22.12 12.69
C LEU A 18 -7.44 23.55 12.68
N LEU A 19 -7.69 24.31 11.60
CA LEU A 19 -7.22 25.68 11.47
C LEU A 19 -7.90 26.60 12.49
N THR A 20 -9.19 26.40 12.74
CA THR A 20 -9.96 27.16 13.76
C THR A 20 -9.47 26.87 15.17
N VAL A 21 -9.21 25.59 15.47
CA VAL A 21 -8.65 25.16 16.76
C VAL A 21 -7.24 25.72 16.95
N PHE A 22 -6.39 25.66 15.91
CA PHE A 22 -5.03 26.19 15.97
C PHE A 22 -5.00 27.71 16.22
N GLN A 23 -5.92 28.47 15.60
CA GLN A 23 -6.08 29.90 15.87
C GLN A 23 -6.52 30.18 17.32
N SER A 24 -7.33 29.30 17.93
CA SER A 24 -7.74 29.42 19.33
C SER A 24 -6.60 29.18 20.33
N PHE A 25 -5.54 28.48 19.92
CA PHE A 25 -4.34 28.27 20.73
C PHE A 25 -3.28 29.36 20.54
N GLY A 26 -3.50 30.30 19.62
CA GLY A 26 -2.65 31.49 19.53
C GLY A 26 -2.73 32.30 20.83
N PRO A 27 -1.59 32.80 21.36
CA PRO A 27 -1.61 33.64 22.55
C PRO A 27 -2.57 34.81 22.28
N SER A 28 -3.64 34.89 23.07
CA SER A 28 -4.52 36.05 23.08
C SER A 28 -3.71 37.23 23.57
N ASN A 29 -3.03 37.91 22.64
CA ASN A 29 -2.19 39.04 22.92
C ASN A 29 -3.09 40.23 23.26
N ARG A 30 -3.65 40.23 24.47
CA ARG A 30 -4.13 41.46 25.09
C ARG A 30 -2.89 42.34 25.19
N GLN A 31 -2.79 43.32 24.30
CA GLN A 31 -1.83 44.40 24.39
C GLN A 31 -2.11 45.18 25.67
N GLU A 32 -1.64 44.68 26.81
CA GLU A 32 -1.39 45.52 27.96
C GLU A 32 -0.12 46.29 27.63
N SER A 33 -0.18 47.62 27.65
CA SER A 33 0.96 48.48 27.34
C SER A 33 2.08 48.21 28.35
N SER A 34 3.08 47.43 27.92
CA SER A 34 4.27 47.14 28.71
C SER A 34 5.13 48.39 28.79
N LEU A 35 5.47 48.79 30.01
CA LEU A 35 6.28 49.97 30.30
C LEU A 35 7.60 49.54 30.93
N ASP A 36 8.70 50.16 30.53
CA ASP A 36 10.03 49.86 31.09
C ASP A 36 10.08 50.24 32.57
N TYR A 37 10.75 49.42 33.38
CA TYR A 37 10.82 49.63 34.83
C TYR A 37 11.40 51.00 35.21
N SER A 38 12.43 51.48 34.50
CA SER A 38 13.02 52.81 34.72
C SER A 38 12.01 53.92 34.44
N THR A 39 11.30 53.85 33.31
CA THR A 39 10.26 54.83 32.96
C THR A 39 9.12 54.81 33.97
N PHE A 40 8.82 53.65 34.56
CA PHE A 40 7.84 53.56 35.64
C PHE A 40 8.30 54.33 36.88
N LEU A 41 9.56 54.17 37.29
CA LEU A 41 10.12 54.91 38.42
C LEU A 41 10.08 56.43 38.19
N ASP A 42 10.41 56.88 36.98
CA ASP A 42 10.34 58.31 36.61
C ASP A 42 8.90 58.86 36.70
N ILE A 43 7.92 58.07 36.26
CA ILE A 43 6.49 58.46 36.32
C ILE A 43 5.98 58.47 37.78
N VAL A 44 6.51 57.60 38.63
CA VAL A 44 6.20 57.60 40.07
C VAL A 44 6.79 58.84 40.75
N GLU A 45 8.03 59.20 40.44
CA GLU A 45 8.69 60.40 40.98
C GLU A 45 7.95 61.69 40.58
N THR A 46 7.44 61.74 39.36
CA THR A 46 6.67 62.90 38.84
C THR A 46 5.20 62.91 39.30
N GLY A 47 4.78 61.94 40.12
CA GLY A 47 3.42 61.86 40.68
C GLY A 47 2.35 61.38 39.68
N GLY A 48 2.76 60.76 38.57
CA GLY A 48 1.87 60.32 37.50
C GLY A 48 1.16 58.98 37.74
N VAL A 49 1.41 58.31 38.86
CA VAL A 49 0.83 56.99 39.20
C VAL A 49 -0.12 57.10 40.38
N SER A 50 -1.36 56.61 40.23
CA SER A 50 -2.37 56.66 41.29
C SER A 50 -2.42 55.39 42.13
N GLN A 51 -2.28 54.22 41.50
CA GLN A 51 -2.35 52.94 42.18
C GLN A 51 -1.43 51.90 41.53
N VAL A 52 -0.81 51.08 42.36
CA VAL A 52 0.05 49.96 41.95
C VAL A 52 -0.45 48.67 42.60
N THR A 53 -0.56 47.60 41.81
CA THR A 53 -0.89 46.26 42.29
C THR A 53 0.25 45.30 42.03
N PHE A 54 0.70 44.61 43.08
CA PHE A 54 1.77 43.64 43.01
C PHE A 54 1.23 42.21 42.79
N GLU A 55 1.68 41.57 41.72
CA GLU A 55 1.49 40.15 41.39
C GLU A 55 2.86 39.47 41.25
N GLY A 56 3.55 39.21 42.38
CA GLY A 56 4.91 38.67 42.37
C GLY A 56 5.91 39.68 41.80
N GLN A 57 6.56 39.36 40.68
CA GLN A 57 7.46 40.27 39.94
C GLN A 57 6.71 41.18 38.94
N ASN A 58 5.43 40.89 38.67
CA ASN A 58 4.61 41.71 37.78
C ASN A 58 3.96 42.83 38.57
N ILE A 59 4.08 44.05 38.05
CA ILE A 59 3.52 45.25 38.64
C ILE A 59 2.48 45.80 37.66
N GLN A 60 1.22 45.83 38.09
CA GLN A 60 0.14 46.46 37.33
C GLN A 60 -0.15 47.84 37.92
N GLY A 61 0.05 48.89 37.14
CA GLY A 61 -0.16 50.26 37.57
C GLY A 61 -1.33 50.93 36.86
N VAL A 62 -1.94 51.90 37.54
CA VAL A 62 -2.91 52.83 36.96
C VAL A 62 -2.30 54.23 37.03
N ARG A 63 -2.17 54.88 35.87
CA ARG A 63 -1.74 56.28 35.78
C ARG A 63 -2.83 57.19 36.33
N ALA A 64 -2.47 58.40 36.72
CA ALA A 64 -3.43 59.43 37.10
C ALA A 64 -4.45 59.75 35.98
N SER A 65 -4.10 59.47 34.71
CA SER A 65 -5.00 59.56 33.55
C SER A 65 -6.04 58.43 33.44
N GLY A 66 -5.94 57.39 34.28
CA GLY A 66 -6.79 56.19 34.24
C GLY A 66 -6.28 55.08 33.32
N GLU A 67 -5.16 55.28 32.62
CA GLU A 67 -4.54 54.26 31.75
C GLU A 67 -3.84 53.17 32.58
N LYS A 68 -4.05 51.91 32.22
CA LYS A 68 -3.43 50.75 32.86
C LYS A 68 -2.15 50.36 32.14
N PHE A 69 -1.09 50.08 32.88
CA PHE A 69 0.18 49.59 32.34
C PHE A 69 0.70 48.42 33.17
N VAL A 70 1.60 47.65 32.56
CA VAL A 70 2.31 46.57 33.23
C VAL A 70 3.80 46.81 33.12
N THR A 71 4.51 46.65 34.23
CA THR A 71 5.97 46.66 34.29
C THR A 71 6.45 45.45 35.08
N TYR A 72 7.70 45.07 34.85
CA TYR A 72 8.35 43.95 35.52
C TYR A 72 9.46 44.49 36.42
N SER A 73 9.41 44.14 37.70
CA SER A 73 10.45 44.53 38.65
C SER A 73 11.70 43.67 38.48
N PRO A 74 12.89 44.26 38.29
CA PRO A 74 14.15 43.53 38.37
C PRO A 74 14.59 43.28 39.82
N GLU A 75 13.87 43.82 40.81
CA GLU A 75 14.17 43.62 42.23
C GLU A 75 13.71 42.24 42.72
N THR A 76 14.49 41.62 43.60
CA THR A 76 14.17 40.29 44.13
C THR A 76 12.98 40.30 45.10
N ASP A 77 12.90 41.33 45.96
CA ASP A 77 11.94 41.40 47.08
C ASP A 77 10.99 42.59 47.03
N ASN A 78 11.09 43.47 46.03
CA ASN A 78 10.29 44.71 45.87
C ASN A 78 10.29 45.66 47.08
N THR A 79 11.19 45.47 48.06
CA THR A 79 11.23 46.24 49.31
C THR A 79 11.65 47.68 49.09
N ALA A 80 12.61 47.91 48.19
CA ALA A 80 13.06 49.25 47.82
C ALA A 80 11.95 50.02 47.09
N LEU A 81 11.26 49.35 46.17
CA LEU A 81 10.12 49.93 45.46
C LEU A 81 8.93 50.29 46.39
N ILE A 82 8.59 49.45 47.37
CA ILE A 82 7.50 49.75 48.32
C ILE A 82 7.81 51.00 49.15
N GLY A 83 9.08 51.17 49.57
CA GLY A 83 9.54 52.39 50.22
C GLY A 83 9.36 53.62 49.34
N PHE A 84 9.82 53.53 48.08
CA PHE A 84 9.73 54.60 47.10
C PHE A 84 8.29 55.01 46.77
N LEU A 85 7.38 54.04 46.66
CA LEU A 85 5.94 54.31 46.43
C LEU A 85 5.27 54.96 47.63
N LYS A 86 5.69 54.60 48.85
CA LYS A 86 5.19 55.19 50.09
C LYS A 86 5.61 56.65 50.22
N ASP A 87 6.86 56.96 49.88
CA ASP A 87 7.40 58.32 49.94
C ASP A 87 6.72 59.25 48.92
N ASN A 88 6.30 58.70 47.77
CA ASN A 88 5.56 59.42 46.71
C ASN A 88 4.02 59.33 46.84
N ASN A 89 3.49 58.90 47.99
CA ASN A 89 2.04 58.80 48.28
C ASN A 89 1.22 57.95 47.28
N VAL A 90 1.82 56.94 46.65
CA VAL A 90 1.12 56.05 45.71
C VAL A 90 0.42 54.93 46.48
N ARG A 91 -0.85 54.65 46.16
CA ARG A 91 -1.57 53.53 46.77
C ARG A 91 -1.05 52.22 46.22
N PHE A 92 -0.64 51.30 47.08
CA PHE A 92 -0.24 49.95 46.67
C PHE A 92 -1.11 48.86 47.30
N SER A 93 -1.38 47.81 46.52
CA SER A 93 -2.12 46.62 46.96
C SER A 93 -1.42 45.34 46.49
N GLY A 94 -1.48 44.27 47.29
CA GLY A 94 -1.07 42.95 46.85
C GLY A 94 -2.28 42.13 46.42
N SER A 95 -2.21 41.47 45.28
CA SER A 95 -3.22 40.49 44.85
C SER A 95 -2.71 39.07 45.10
N ALA A 96 -3.55 38.23 45.68
CA ALA A 96 -3.26 36.80 45.79
C ALA A 96 -3.09 36.22 44.37
N PRO A 97 -2.09 35.35 44.13
CA PRO A 97 -1.93 34.71 42.83
C PRO A 97 -3.24 34.03 42.46
N LYS A 98 -3.82 34.38 41.31
CA LYS A 98 -5.02 33.72 40.80
C LYS A 98 -4.66 32.25 40.63
N GLY A 99 -5.16 31.40 41.54
CA GLY A 99 -5.05 29.97 41.42
C GLY A 99 -5.78 29.56 40.15
N GLN A 100 -5.06 29.45 39.04
CA GLN A 100 -5.60 28.76 37.88
C GLN A 100 -5.82 27.33 38.34
N ASN A 101 -7.08 26.88 38.33
CA ASN A 101 -7.39 25.47 38.53
C ASN A 101 -6.75 24.70 37.37
N ILE A 102 -5.54 24.21 37.58
CA ILE A 102 -4.71 23.52 36.58
C ILE A 102 -5.50 22.34 35.99
N PHE A 103 -6.32 21.66 36.79
CA PHE A 103 -7.22 20.60 36.33
C PHE A 103 -8.28 21.08 35.34
N VAL A 104 -8.90 22.24 35.58
CA VAL A 104 -9.89 22.83 34.67
C VAL A 104 -9.20 23.28 33.37
N SER A 105 -8.01 23.86 33.47
CA SER A 105 -7.19 24.23 32.30
C SER A 105 -6.76 23.01 31.47
N LEU A 106 -6.32 21.92 32.12
CA LEU A 106 -5.98 20.65 31.47
C LEU A 106 -7.19 20.02 30.77
N LEU A 107 -8.36 20.04 31.38
CA LEU A 107 -9.58 19.47 30.80
C LEU A 107 -10.03 20.29 29.57
N ILE A 108 -10.02 21.61 29.67
CA ILE A 108 -10.39 22.50 28.55
C ILE A 108 -9.36 22.40 27.41
N ASN A 109 -8.06 22.40 27.71
CA ASN A 109 -7.01 22.31 26.69
C ASN A 109 -6.85 20.91 26.07
N SER A 110 -7.27 19.85 26.77
CA SER A 110 -7.24 18.48 26.23
C SER A 110 -8.46 18.14 25.37
N PHE A 111 -9.57 18.88 25.50
CA PHE A 111 -10.79 18.63 24.73
C PHE A 111 -10.56 18.61 23.21
N PRO A 112 -9.81 19.55 22.59
CA PRO A 112 -9.55 19.50 21.15
C PRO A 112 -8.73 18.27 20.72
N ILE A 113 -7.78 17.83 21.55
CA ILE A 113 -6.96 16.65 21.28
C ILE A 113 -7.82 15.37 21.39
N LEU A 114 -8.67 15.29 22.42
CA LEU A 114 -9.59 14.17 22.60
C LEU A 114 -10.62 14.08 21.46
N LEU A 115 -11.10 15.21 20.95
CA LEU A 115 -11.98 15.25 19.78
C LEU A 115 -11.26 14.72 18.53
N LEU A 116 -10.01 15.13 18.30
CA LEU A 116 -9.20 14.60 17.19
C LEU A 116 -8.97 13.09 17.32
N ILE A 117 -8.65 12.60 18.52
CA ILE A 117 -8.51 11.16 18.78
C ILE A 117 -9.84 10.45 18.52
N GLY A 118 -10.97 11.00 18.97
CA GLY A 118 -12.30 10.43 18.75
C GLY A 118 -12.67 10.32 17.27
N VAL A 119 -12.40 11.38 16.49
CA VAL A 119 -12.60 11.38 15.03
C VAL A 119 -11.66 10.37 14.35
N TRP A 120 -10.39 10.33 14.76
CA TRP A 120 -9.41 9.37 14.24
C TRP A 120 -9.82 7.91 14.51
N VAL A 121 -10.28 7.61 15.72
CA VAL A 121 -10.79 6.28 16.11
C VAL A 121 -12.07 5.94 15.33
N TYR A 122 -12.97 6.90 15.12
CA TYR A 122 -14.16 6.72 14.30
C TYR A 122 -13.81 6.37 12.84
N PHE A 123 -12.82 7.05 12.25
CA PHE A 123 -12.31 6.73 10.90
C PHE A 123 -11.64 5.38 10.81
N MET A 124 -10.81 5.02 11.79
CA MET A 124 -10.19 3.68 11.86
C MET A 124 -11.27 2.58 11.92
N ARG A 125 -12.35 2.80 12.68
CA ARG A 125 -13.48 1.88 12.73
C ARG A 125 -14.31 1.88 11.44
N GLN A 126 -14.43 3.00 10.73
CA GLN A 126 -15.14 3.07 9.45
C GLN A 126 -14.34 2.42 8.31
N MET A 127 -13.01 2.57 8.29
CA MET A 127 -12.13 1.88 7.33
C MET A 127 -12.10 0.36 7.55
N GLN A 128 -12.25 -0.12 8.79
CA GLN A 128 -12.39 -1.56 9.06
C GLN A 128 -13.83 -2.08 8.90
N GLY A 129 -14.84 -1.26 9.16
CA GLY A 129 -16.26 -1.66 9.17
C GLY A 129 -17.02 -1.44 7.86
N GLY A 130 -16.51 -0.62 6.94
CA GLY A 130 -17.13 -0.34 5.65
C GLY A 130 -16.46 -1.11 4.52
N GLY A 131 -16.89 -2.36 4.28
CA GLY A 131 -16.65 -3.11 3.03
C GLY A 131 -15.25 -3.00 2.43
N GLY A 132 -14.19 -3.40 3.15
CA GLY A 132 -12.85 -3.19 2.58
C GLY A 132 -11.63 -3.56 3.41
N GLY A 133 -11.69 -4.57 4.29
CA GLY A 133 -10.49 -5.21 4.87
C GLY A 133 -9.51 -5.83 3.84
N ARG A 134 -9.77 -5.62 2.54
CA ARG A 134 -8.95 -6.02 1.40
C ARG A 134 -7.76 -5.09 1.15
N GLY A 135 -7.68 -3.89 1.72
CA GLY A 135 -6.58 -2.96 1.42
C GLY A 135 -5.20 -3.51 1.74
N ALA A 136 -4.97 -4.00 2.97
CA ALA A 136 -3.67 -4.51 3.41
C ALA A 136 -3.52 -6.04 3.29
N MET A 137 -4.62 -6.81 3.41
CA MET A 137 -4.62 -8.28 3.33
C MET A 137 -4.78 -8.83 1.89
N SER A 138 -5.06 -7.99 0.88
CA SER A 138 -5.15 -8.43 -0.52
C SER A 138 -3.82 -8.32 -1.28
N PHE A 139 -2.76 -7.76 -0.68
CA PHE A 139 -1.48 -7.59 -1.37
C PHE A 139 -0.86 -8.93 -1.82
N GLY A 140 -1.10 -10.01 -1.06
CA GLY A 140 -0.58 -11.35 -1.36
C GLY A 140 -1.49 -12.26 -2.19
N LYS A 141 -2.71 -11.82 -2.55
CA LYS A 141 -3.62 -12.64 -3.37
C LYS A 141 -3.22 -12.59 -4.84
N SER A 142 -3.32 -13.74 -5.51
CA SER A 142 -3.08 -13.87 -6.93
C SER A 142 -4.05 -13.01 -7.74
N LYS A 143 -3.53 -12.30 -8.74
CA LYS A 143 -4.31 -11.57 -9.75
C LYS A 143 -4.74 -12.47 -10.91
N ALA A 144 -4.44 -13.77 -10.85
CA ALA A 144 -4.77 -14.72 -11.91
C ALA A 144 -6.27 -14.67 -12.21
N ARG A 145 -6.60 -14.56 -13.51
CA ARG A 145 -7.98 -14.63 -13.96
C ARG A 145 -8.34 -16.10 -14.13
N LEU A 146 -9.33 -16.56 -13.37
CA LEU A 146 -9.93 -17.88 -13.57
C LEU A 146 -11.00 -17.77 -14.66
N LEU A 147 -10.76 -18.45 -15.78
CA LEU A 147 -11.80 -18.74 -16.76
C LEU A 147 -12.36 -20.12 -16.40
N GLY A 148 -13.63 -20.17 -16.02
CA GLY A 148 -14.33 -21.44 -15.81
C GLY A 148 -14.45 -22.21 -17.13
N GLU A 149 -14.71 -23.51 -17.04
CA GLU A 149 -14.84 -24.42 -18.19
C GLU A 149 -15.76 -23.84 -19.29
N ASP A 150 -16.93 -23.34 -18.89
CA ASP A 150 -17.93 -22.75 -19.81
C ASP A 150 -17.50 -21.41 -20.46
N GLN A 151 -16.43 -20.79 -19.98
CA GLN A 151 -15.92 -19.52 -20.52
C GLN A 151 -14.79 -19.73 -21.54
N VAL A 152 -14.23 -20.94 -21.64
CA VAL A 152 -13.18 -21.28 -22.59
C VAL A 152 -13.80 -21.86 -23.87
N ASN A 153 -14.20 -20.98 -24.78
CA ASN A 153 -14.86 -21.36 -26.04
C ASN A 153 -13.89 -21.61 -27.21
N VAL A 154 -12.58 -21.65 -26.95
CA VAL A 154 -11.55 -21.81 -27.99
C VAL A 154 -11.07 -23.26 -27.98
N THR A 155 -11.01 -23.89 -29.15
CA THR A 155 -10.61 -25.30 -29.36
C THR A 155 -9.46 -25.40 -30.35
N PHE A 156 -8.92 -26.60 -30.61
CA PHE A 156 -7.87 -26.77 -31.63
C PHE A 156 -8.36 -26.50 -33.04
N GLY A 157 -9.68 -26.50 -33.27
CA GLY A 157 -10.29 -26.07 -34.53
C GLY A 157 -10.10 -24.57 -34.81
N ASP A 158 -10.00 -23.74 -33.76
CA ASP A 158 -9.86 -22.29 -33.87
C ASP A 158 -8.39 -21.82 -34.03
N VAL A 159 -7.45 -22.76 -33.94
CA VAL A 159 -6.03 -22.52 -34.11
C VAL A 159 -5.62 -23.04 -35.48
N ALA A 160 -4.88 -22.27 -36.27
CA ALA A 160 -4.50 -22.65 -37.62
C ALA A 160 -2.99 -22.50 -37.87
N GLY A 161 -2.47 -23.29 -38.82
CA GLY A 161 -1.09 -23.15 -39.31
C GLY A 161 0.02 -23.67 -38.40
N ILE A 162 -0.30 -24.42 -37.35
CA ILE A 162 0.67 -24.99 -36.38
C ILE A 162 0.33 -26.45 -36.02
N GLU A 163 0.16 -27.30 -37.03
CA GLU A 163 -0.30 -28.70 -36.85
C GLU A 163 0.70 -29.57 -36.09
N GLU A 164 2.01 -29.36 -36.28
CA GLU A 164 3.05 -30.07 -35.55
C GLU A 164 2.97 -29.76 -34.04
N ALA A 165 2.85 -28.48 -33.69
CA ALA A 165 2.71 -28.05 -32.30
C ALA A 165 1.42 -28.58 -31.67
N LYS A 166 0.31 -28.61 -32.41
CA LYS A 166 -0.94 -29.22 -31.95
C LYS A 166 -0.76 -30.71 -31.66
N SER A 167 -0.14 -31.45 -32.59
CA SER A 167 0.06 -32.90 -32.45
C SER A 167 0.86 -33.25 -31.18
N GLU A 168 1.83 -32.43 -30.81
CA GLU A 168 2.58 -32.62 -29.56
C GLU A 168 1.74 -32.36 -28.30
N LEU A 169 0.73 -31.48 -28.40
CA LEU A 169 -0.12 -31.09 -27.29
C LEU A 169 -1.37 -31.97 -27.14
N VAL A 170 -1.72 -32.79 -28.14
CA VAL A 170 -2.84 -33.75 -28.06
C VAL A 170 -2.67 -34.69 -26.87
N GLU A 171 -1.46 -35.15 -26.58
CA GLU A 171 -1.17 -36.02 -25.44
C GLU A 171 -1.54 -35.36 -24.10
N ILE A 172 -1.28 -34.05 -23.97
CA ILE A 172 -1.60 -33.26 -22.78
C ILE A 172 -3.12 -33.16 -22.59
N VAL A 173 -3.85 -32.96 -23.68
CA VAL A 173 -5.32 -32.93 -23.69
C VAL A 173 -5.89 -34.30 -23.31
N GLU A 174 -5.39 -35.39 -23.91
CA GLU A 174 -5.83 -36.75 -23.58
C GLU A 174 -5.63 -37.07 -22.10
N PHE A 175 -4.52 -36.62 -21.51
CA PHE A 175 -4.27 -36.82 -20.08
C PHE A 175 -5.28 -36.07 -19.22
N LEU A 176 -5.57 -34.81 -19.52
CA LEU A 176 -6.54 -34.02 -18.75
C LEU A 176 -7.96 -34.61 -18.85
N MET A 177 -8.30 -35.25 -19.97
CA MET A 177 -9.58 -35.94 -20.15
C MET A 177 -9.64 -37.31 -19.47
N ASP A 178 -8.58 -38.12 -19.54
CA ASP A 178 -8.50 -39.45 -18.91
C ASP A 178 -7.13 -39.68 -18.24
N PRO A 179 -6.93 -39.16 -17.01
CA PRO A 179 -5.69 -39.35 -16.26
C PRO A 179 -5.42 -40.84 -15.95
N GLY A 180 -6.47 -41.64 -15.82
CA GLY A 180 -6.40 -43.04 -15.43
C GLY A 180 -5.75 -43.92 -16.51
N LYS A 181 -5.94 -43.60 -17.79
CA LYS A 181 -5.29 -44.29 -18.91
C LYS A 181 -3.77 -44.23 -18.82
N PHE A 182 -3.20 -43.07 -18.50
CA PHE A 182 -1.75 -42.86 -18.43
C PHE A 182 -1.12 -43.48 -17.19
N GLN A 183 -1.81 -43.44 -16.04
CA GLN A 183 -1.35 -44.08 -14.81
C GLN A 183 -1.23 -45.60 -14.94
N ARG A 184 -2.20 -46.24 -15.62
CA ARG A 184 -2.17 -47.70 -15.86
C ARG A 184 -1.00 -48.13 -16.74
N LEU A 185 -0.53 -47.24 -17.60
CA LEU A 185 0.62 -47.47 -18.48
C LEU A 185 1.96 -47.17 -17.80
N GLY A 186 1.95 -46.66 -16.55
CA GLY A 186 3.16 -46.29 -15.81
C GLY A 186 3.87 -45.05 -16.38
N GLY A 187 3.19 -44.26 -17.22
CA GLY A 187 3.75 -43.05 -17.81
C GLY A 187 3.88 -41.95 -16.75
N GLN A 188 5.01 -41.25 -16.76
CA GLN A 188 5.16 -40.00 -16.01
C GLN A 188 4.61 -38.86 -16.86
N ILE A 189 3.72 -38.09 -16.27
CA ILE A 189 3.06 -36.98 -16.96
C ILE A 189 3.96 -35.75 -16.87
N PRO A 190 4.11 -35.00 -17.97
CA PRO A 190 4.82 -33.73 -17.94
C PRO A 190 4.11 -32.75 -17.03
N LYS A 191 4.84 -32.25 -16.03
CA LYS A 191 4.31 -31.27 -15.08
C LYS A 191 4.20 -29.88 -15.70
N GLY A 192 5.02 -29.60 -16.71
CA GLY A 192 5.05 -28.31 -17.35
C GLY A 192 5.40 -28.34 -18.83
N VAL A 193 4.70 -27.50 -19.58
CA VAL A 193 4.93 -27.31 -21.01
C VAL A 193 5.38 -25.87 -21.27
N LEU A 194 6.51 -25.69 -21.94
CA LEU A 194 7.00 -24.39 -22.37
C LEU A 194 6.72 -24.18 -23.86
N LEU A 195 5.86 -23.22 -24.17
CA LEU A 195 5.59 -22.75 -25.53
C LEU A 195 6.62 -21.70 -25.93
N VAL A 196 7.42 -22.00 -26.95
CA VAL A 196 8.52 -21.16 -27.41
C VAL A 196 8.22 -20.66 -28.81
N GLY A 197 8.31 -19.35 -29.05
CA GLY A 197 8.14 -18.83 -30.42
C GLY A 197 8.16 -17.32 -30.48
N SER A 198 8.18 -16.77 -31.69
CA SER A 198 8.14 -15.32 -31.90
C SER A 198 6.86 -14.68 -31.32
N PRO A 199 6.87 -13.39 -30.97
CA PRO A 199 5.64 -12.71 -30.55
C PRO A 199 4.59 -12.76 -31.65
N GLY A 200 3.32 -12.95 -31.29
CA GLY A 200 2.21 -13.00 -32.24
C GLY A 200 1.99 -14.34 -32.97
N THR A 201 2.74 -15.41 -32.66
CA THR A 201 2.52 -16.75 -33.26
C THR A 201 1.35 -17.53 -32.66
N GLY A 202 0.56 -16.93 -31.76
CA GLY A 202 -0.63 -17.58 -31.19
C GLY A 202 -0.39 -18.47 -29.98
N LYS A 203 0.73 -18.34 -29.24
CA LYS A 203 1.01 -19.11 -28.01
C LYS A 203 -0.12 -19.05 -26.98
N THR A 204 -0.61 -17.85 -26.67
CA THR A 204 -1.73 -17.65 -25.72
C THR A 204 -3.04 -18.24 -26.24
N LEU A 205 -3.26 -18.21 -27.56
CA LEU A 205 -4.43 -18.82 -28.20
C LEU A 205 -4.36 -20.35 -28.12
N LEU A 206 -3.19 -20.92 -28.42
CA LEU A 206 -2.93 -22.35 -28.34
C LEU A 206 -3.13 -22.87 -26.91
N ALA A 207 -2.62 -22.15 -25.89
CA ALA A 207 -2.82 -22.54 -24.50
C ALA A 207 -4.31 -22.55 -24.08
N ARG A 208 -5.10 -21.59 -24.56
CA ARG A 208 -6.56 -21.58 -24.36
C ARG A 208 -7.25 -22.74 -25.07
N ALA A 209 -6.78 -23.07 -26.28
CA ALA A 209 -7.31 -24.19 -27.05
C ALA A 209 -7.09 -25.54 -26.36
N ILE A 210 -5.93 -25.76 -25.71
CA ILE A 210 -5.68 -26.97 -24.90
C ILE A 210 -6.75 -27.10 -23.80
N ALA A 211 -7.05 -26.00 -23.10
CA ALA A 211 -8.04 -26.00 -22.02
C ALA A 211 -9.47 -26.22 -22.52
N GLY A 212 -9.84 -25.63 -23.66
CA GLY A 212 -11.16 -25.82 -24.24
C GLY A 212 -11.37 -27.24 -24.80
N GLU A 213 -10.34 -27.85 -25.39
CA GLU A 213 -10.38 -29.25 -25.83
C GLU A 213 -10.50 -30.21 -24.64
N ALA A 214 -9.74 -29.98 -23.58
CA ALA A 214 -9.79 -30.80 -22.36
C ALA A 214 -11.02 -30.50 -21.49
N LYS A 215 -11.73 -29.39 -21.74
CA LYS A 215 -12.84 -28.87 -20.93
C LYS A 215 -12.49 -28.73 -19.44
N VAL A 216 -11.35 -28.11 -19.17
CA VAL A 216 -10.86 -27.86 -17.80
C VAL A 216 -10.77 -26.37 -17.50
N PRO A 217 -10.82 -25.95 -16.22
CA PRO A 217 -10.60 -24.56 -15.84
C PRO A 217 -9.24 -24.04 -16.31
N PHE A 218 -9.21 -22.79 -16.75
CA PHE A 218 -8.02 -22.12 -17.26
C PHE A 218 -7.66 -20.91 -16.41
N PHE A 219 -6.56 -21.02 -15.65
CA PHE A 219 -5.99 -19.90 -14.91
C PHE A 219 -4.98 -19.18 -15.79
N THR A 220 -5.10 -17.86 -15.94
CA THR A 220 -4.13 -17.07 -16.71
C THR A 220 -3.53 -15.94 -15.88
N ILE A 221 -2.22 -15.81 -15.95
CA ILE A 221 -1.44 -14.75 -15.33
C ILE A 221 -0.29 -14.33 -16.25
N SER A 222 0.08 -13.04 -16.21
CA SER A 222 1.29 -12.58 -16.88
C SER A 222 2.49 -12.73 -15.95
N GLY A 223 3.65 -13.12 -16.49
CA GLY A 223 4.92 -13.16 -15.77
C GLY A 223 5.28 -11.81 -15.17
N SER A 224 4.87 -10.71 -15.83
CA SER A 224 5.04 -9.35 -15.30
C SER A 224 4.23 -9.08 -14.03
N ASP A 225 3.10 -9.76 -13.82
CA ASP A 225 2.25 -9.57 -12.63
C ASP A 225 2.90 -10.09 -11.35
N PHE A 226 3.95 -10.88 -11.47
CA PHE A 226 4.74 -11.37 -10.35
C PHE A 226 5.83 -10.40 -9.92
N VAL A 227 6.19 -9.42 -10.76
CA VAL A 227 7.25 -8.44 -10.49
C VAL A 227 6.64 -7.18 -9.89
N GLU A 228 6.86 -6.96 -8.59
CA GLU A 228 6.31 -5.82 -7.85
C GLU A 228 7.41 -5.06 -7.09
N MET A 229 7.10 -3.85 -6.63
CA MET A 229 8.04 -3.02 -5.86
C MET A 229 8.29 -3.54 -4.44
N PHE A 230 7.43 -4.44 -3.95
CA PHE A 230 7.49 -4.95 -2.58
C PHE A 230 8.03 -6.38 -2.57
N VAL A 231 9.11 -6.59 -1.81
CA VAL A 231 9.75 -7.90 -1.64
C VAL A 231 8.75 -8.92 -1.08
N GLY A 232 8.75 -10.13 -1.66
CA GLY A 232 7.92 -11.25 -1.21
C GLY A 232 6.47 -11.26 -1.71
N VAL A 233 6.00 -10.19 -2.35
CA VAL A 233 4.63 -10.15 -2.92
C VAL A 233 4.49 -11.13 -4.08
N GLY A 234 5.47 -11.18 -5.00
CA GLY A 234 5.48 -12.14 -6.11
C GLY A 234 5.39 -13.58 -5.63
N ALA A 235 6.25 -13.98 -4.69
CA ALA A 235 6.24 -15.32 -4.09
C ALA A 235 4.91 -15.67 -3.41
N SER A 236 4.28 -14.74 -2.69
CA SER A 236 2.95 -15.00 -2.10
C SER A 236 1.87 -15.25 -3.17
N ARG A 237 1.92 -14.51 -4.28
CA ARG A 237 0.96 -14.69 -5.40
C ARG A 237 1.14 -16.02 -6.10
N VAL A 238 2.39 -16.48 -6.25
CA VAL A 238 2.70 -17.81 -6.79
C VAL A 238 2.03 -18.87 -5.91
N ARG A 239 2.24 -18.84 -4.58
CA ARG A 239 1.59 -19.81 -3.67
C ARG A 239 0.07 -19.79 -3.78
N ASP A 240 -0.56 -18.61 -3.69
CA ASP A 240 -2.02 -18.50 -3.75
C ASP A 240 -2.58 -18.98 -5.10
N MET A 241 -1.88 -18.72 -6.21
CA MET A 241 -2.24 -19.25 -7.53
C MET A 241 -2.23 -20.77 -7.55
N PHE A 242 -1.16 -21.39 -7.03
CA PHE A 242 -1.03 -22.84 -6.97
C PHE A 242 -2.05 -23.48 -6.01
N GLU A 243 -2.31 -22.89 -4.84
CA GLU A 243 -3.37 -23.33 -3.94
C GLU A 243 -4.76 -23.27 -4.57
N GLN A 244 -5.05 -22.23 -5.37
CA GLN A 244 -6.32 -22.11 -6.07
C GLN A 244 -6.45 -23.12 -7.21
N ALA A 245 -5.37 -23.37 -7.96
CA ALA A 245 -5.34 -24.37 -9.02
C ALA A 245 -5.58 -25.78 -8.45
N LYS A 246 -4.93 -26.13 -7.34
CA LYS A 246 -5.14 -27.42 -6.64
C LYS A 246 -6.60 -27.64 -6.24
N LYS A 247 -7.33 -26.60 -5.85
CA LYS A 247 -8.76 -26.67 -5.50
C LYS A 247 -9.68 -26.90 -6.70
N HIS A 248 -9.22 -26.59 -7.91
CA HIS A 248 -9.99 -26.70 -9.15
C HIS A 248 -9.38 -27.75 -10.09
N SER A 249 -8.63 -28.72 -9.56
CA SER A 249 -8.06 -29.81 -10.35
C SER A 249 -9.16 -30.74 -10.91
N PRO A 250 -9.03 -31.23 -12.16
CA PRO A 250 -7.94 -30.97 -13.12
C PRO A 250 -8.03 -29.58 -13.74
N CYS A 251 -6.90 -28.87 -13.88
CA CYS A 251 -6.88 -27.53 -14.49
C CYS A 251 -5.54 -27.18 -15.15
N ILE A 252 -5.55 -26.10 -15.94
CA ILE A 252 -4.36 -25.54 -16.58
C ILE A 252 -4.02 -24.20 -15.96
N ILE A 253 -2.75 -24.02 -15.58
CA ILE A 253 -2.16 -22.74 -15.22
C ILE A 253 -1.37 -22.23 -16.41
N PHE A 254 -1.78 -21.11 -17.00
CA PHE A 254 -1.07 -20.44 -18.07
C PHE A 254 -0.31 -19.20 -17.57
N ILE A 255 1.01 -19.21 -17.74
CA ILE A 255 1.92 -18.11 -17.42
C ILE A 255 2.45 -17.53 -18.74
N ASP A 256 1.94 -16.36 -19.14
CA ASP A 256 2.48 -15.64 -20.29
C ASP A 256 3.77 -14.89 -19.90
N GLU A 257 4.65 -14.59 -20.84
CA GLU A 257 5.90 -13.83 -20.60
C GLU A 257 6.70 -14.31 -19.38
N ILE A 258 6.91 -15.63 -19.27
CA ILE A 258 7.65 -16.21 -18.13
C ILE A 258 9.08 -15.67 -18.02
N ASP A 259 9.65 -15.12 -19.10
CA ASP A 259 10.95 -14.45 -19.12
C ASP A 259 11.01 -13.18 -18.25
N ALA A 260 9.89 -12.62 -17.82
CA ALA A 260 9.85 -11.53 -16.85
C ALA A 260 10.39 -11.95 -15.45
N VAL A 261 10.08 -13.19 -15.03
CA VAL A 261 10.49 -13.77 -13.74
C VAL A 261 11.56 -14.83 -13.86
N GLY A 262 11.59 -15.55 -14.98
CA GLY A 262 12.47 -16.70 -15.22
C GLY A 262 13.85 -16.35 -15.75
N ARG A 263 14.22 -15.06 -15.81
CA ARG A 263 15.49 -14.64 -16.39
C ARG A 263 16.67 -14.95 -15.46
N HIS A 264 17.64 -15.71 -15.92
CA HIS A 264 18.88 -15.96 -15.19
C HIS A 264 19.64 -14.65 -14.97
N ARG A 265 20.05 -14.33 -13.74
CA ARG A 265 20.93 -13.18 -13.47
C ARG A 265 22.29 -13.62 -12.95
N GLY A 266 23.34 -13.04 -13.53
CA GLY A 266 24.71 -13.12 -13.04
C GLY A 266 24.96 -12.15 -11.89
N ALA A 267 25.98 -12.45 -11.08
CA ALA A 267 26.40 -11.73 -9.88
C ALA A 267 26.53 -10.21 -10.11
N GLY A 268 25.53 -9.45 -9.64
CA GLY A 268 25.53 -7.99 -9.68
C GLY A 268 24.93 -7.45 -8.39
N LEU A 269 25.73 -6.72 -7.61
CA LEU A 269 25.36 -6.08 -6.36
C LEU A 269 24.25 -5.03 -6.57
N GLY A 270 23.01 -5.36 -6.24
CA GLY A 270 21.89 -4.39 -6.21
C GLY A 270 20.57 -5.03 -5.79
N GLY A 271 20.00 -4.59 -4.66
CA GLY A 271 18.85 -5.18 -3.96
C GLY A 271 17.48 -5.16 -4.66
N GLY A 272 17.43 -4.92 -5.98
CA GLY A 272 16.24 -5.20 -6.81
C GLY A 272 16.23 -6.63 -7.37
N HIS A 273 17.25 -7.44 -7.06
CA HIS A 273 17.41 -8.82 -7.52
C HIS A 273 16.59 -9.81 -6.66
N ASP A 274 16.47 -9.54 -5.36
CA ASP A 274 15.97 -10.50 -4.38
C ASP A 274 14.51 -10.90 -4.62
N GLU A 275 13.67 -9.98 -5.10
CA GLU A 275 12.24 -10.24 -5.31
C GLU A 275 11.98 -11.21 -6.48
N ARG A 276 12.70 -11.04 -7.59
CA ARG A 276 12.54 -11.91 -8.76
C ARG A 276 13.09 -13.30 -8.50
N GLU A 277 14.25 -13.38 -7.85
CA GLU A 277 14.87 -14.65 -7.49
C GLU A 277 14.02 -15.41 -6.46
N GLN A 278 13.49 -14.71 -5.46
CA GLN A 278 12.56 -15.31 -4.49
C GLN A 278 11.29 -15.83 -5.17
N THR A 279 10.75 -15.07 -6.12
CA THR A 279 9.52 -15.46 -6.83
C THR A 279 9.77 -16.62 -7.79
N LEU A 280 10.90 -16.62 -8.51
CA LEU A 280 11.35 -17.74 -9.33
C LEU A 280 11.54 -19.00 -8.48
N ASN A 281 12.28 -18.91 -7.38
CA ASN A 281 12.49 -20.03 -6.48
C ASN A 281 11.18 -20.57 -5.91
N GLN A 282 10.23 -19.70 -5.56
CA GLN A 282 8.90 -20.15 -5.15
C GLN A 282 8.18 -20.90 -6.27
N LEU A 283 8.23 -20.42 -7.52
CA LEU A 283 7.65 -21.12 -8.67
C LEU A 283 8.28 -22.51 -8.83
N LEU A 284 9.60 -22.62 -8.70
CA LEU A 284 10.31 -23.91 -8.76
C LEU A 284 9.88 -24.87 -7.64
N VAL A 285 9.74 -24.36 -6.41
CA VAL A 285 9.27 -25.15 -5.26
C VAL A 285 7.85 -25.66 -5.48
N GLU A 286 6.94 -24.83 -5.98
CA GLU A 286 5.57 -25.26 -6.28
C GLU A 286 5.52 -26.29 -7.42
N MET A 287 6.34 -26.12 -8.47
CA MET A 287 6.44 -27.08 -9.58
C MET A 287 7.02 -28.44 -9.14
N ASP A 288 8.04 -28.43 -8.29
CA ASP A 288 8.63 -29.66 -7.75
C ASP A 288 7.68 -30.34 -6.74
N GLY A 289 6.90 -29.52 -6.00
CA GLY A 289 5.96 -29.94 -4.96
C GLY A 289 4.69 -30.64 -5.45
N PHE A 290 4.45 -30.71 -6.76
CA PHE A 290 3.40 -31.55 -7.32
C PHE A 290 3.81 -33.02 -7.29
N GLU A 291 3.00 -33.84 -6.63
CA GLU A 291 2.96 -35.27 -6.94
C GLU A 291 2.26 -35.44 -8.30
N GLY A 292 2.76 -36.33 -9.17
CA GLY A 292 2.29 -36.50 -10.56
C GLY A 292 0.82 -36.90 -10.75
N ASN A 293 0.03 -36.87 -9.68
CA ASN A 293 -1.36 -37.27 -9.62
C ASN A 293 -2.32 -36.09 -9.31
N GLU A 294 -1.81 -34.88 -9.10
CA GLU A 294 -2.65 -33.72 -8.72
C GLU A 294 -3.42 -33.10 -9.90
N GLY A 295 -3.27 -33.57 -11.15
CA GLY A 295 -4.09 -33.14 -12.29
C GLY A 295 -3.92 -31.67 -12.73
N VAL A 296 -2.88 -30.99 -12.24
CA VAL A 296 -2.56 -29.59 -12.57
C VAL A 296 -1.41 -29.57 -13.57
N ILE A 297 -1.57 -28.85 -14.68
CA ILE A 297 -0.53 -28.67 -15.70
C ILE A 297 -0.17 -27.20 -15.82
N VAL A 298 1.14 -26.91 -15.76
CA VAL A 298 1.66 -25.56 -15.94
C VAL A 298 2.10 -25.35 -17.38
N VAL A 299 1.41 -24.48 -18.11
CA VAL A 299 1.79 -24.07 -19.47
C VAL A 299 2.41 -22.67 -19.39
N ALA A 300 3.64 -22.50 -19.83
CA ALA A 300 4.30 -21.20 -19.88
C ALA A 300 4.59 -20.78 -21.32
N ALA A 301 4.56 -19.49 -21.61
CA ALA A 301 4.94 -18.95 -22.91
C ALA A 301 6.14 -18.01 -22.77
N THR A 302 7.08 -18.11 -23.73
CA THR A 302 8.21 -17.19 -23.84
C THR A 302 8.51 -16.84 -25.29
N ASN A 303 9.01 -15.62 -25.49
CA ASN A 303 9.61 -15.20 -26.76
C ASN A 303 11.14 -15.36 -26.75
N ARG A 304 11.73 -15.62 -25.57
CA ARG A 304 13.16 -15.60 -25.31
C ARG A 304 13.58 -16.79 -24.45
N PRO A 305 13.63 -18.00 -25.02
CA PRO A 305 14.05 -19.19 -24.28
C PRO A 305 15.53 -19.09 -23.84
N ASP A 306 16.34 -18.32 -24.56
CA ASP A 306 17.79 -18.12 -24.37
C ASP A 306 18.15 -17.45 -23.03
N VAL A 307 17.24 -16.63 -22.48
CA VAL A 307 17.50 -15.89 -21.23
C VAL A 307 16.94 -16.58 -19.99
N LEU A 308 16.21 -17.69 -20.17
CA LEU A 308 15.59 -18.40 -19.06
C LEU A 308 16.64 -19.11 -18.20
N ASP A 309 16.35 -19.21 -16.91
CA ASP A 309 17.12 -19.98 -15.96
C ASP A 309 17.09 -21.46 -16.37
N PRO A 310 18.25 -22.11 -16.57
CA PRO A 310 18.32 -23.53 -16.89
C PRO A 310 17.61 -24.42 -15.86
N ALA A 311 17.45 -23.95 -14.62
CA ALA A 311 16.69 -24.64 -13.59
C ALA A 311 15.22 -24.85 -13.98
N LEU A 312 14.59 -23.93 -14.71
CA LEU A 312 13.21 -24.07 -15.19
C LEU A 312 13.06 -25.21 -16.22
N LEU A 313 14.11 -25.43 -17.02
CA LEU A 313 14.11 -26.39 -18.14
C LEU A 313 14.53 -27.81 -17.72
N ARG A 314 14.75 -28.04 -16.42
CA ARG A 314 15.14 -29.37 -15.92
C ARG A 314 13.94 -30.34 -15.94
N PRO A 315 14.19 -31.65 -16.14
CA PRO A 315 13.14 -32.67 -16.03
C PRO A 315 12.37 -32.56 -14.71
N GLY A 316 11.05 -32.67 -14.78
CA GLY A 316 10.15 -32.47 -13.64
C GLY A 316 9.63 -31.04 -13.46
N ARG A 317 10.04 -30.08 -14.32
CA ARG A 317 9.52 -28.70 -14.35
C ARG A 317 8.91 -28.40 -15.72
N PHE A 318 9.58 -27.62 -16.57
CA PHE A 318 9.22 -27.48 -17.98
C PHE A 318 9.96 -28.52 -18.81
N ASP A 319 9.55 -29.77 -18.65
CA ASP A 319 10.17 -30.93 -19.28
C ASP A 319 9.80 -31.05 -20.77
N ARG A 320 8.64 -30.50 -21.17
CA ARG A 320 8.25 -30.43 -22.59
C ARG A 320 8.41 -29.02 -23.14
N GLN A 321 9.10 -28.91 -24.27
CA GLN A 321 9.27 -27.65 -24.99
C GLN A 321 8.64 -27.78 -26.37
N VAL A 322 7.59 -27.00 -26.63
CA VAL A 322 6.89 -27.00 -27.91
C VAL A 322 7.20 -25.71 -28.63
N VAL A 323 7.81 -25.82 -29.81
CA VAL A 323 8.12 -24.67 -30.65
C VAL A 323 6.89 -24.30 -31.48
N VAL A 324 6.47 -23.05 -31.38
CA VAL A 324 5.37 -22.46 -32.16
C VAL A 324 5.99 -21.59 -33.26
N PRO A 325 6.17 -22.12 -34.47
CA PRO A 325 6.84 -21.43 -35.56
C PRO A 325 5.98 -20.29 -36.12
N LEU A 326 6.57 -19.50 -37.02
CA LEU A 326 5.80 -18.61 -37.88
C LEU A 326 4.94 -19.47 -38.83
N PRO A 327 3.71 -19.06 -39.14
CA PRO A 327 2.83 -19.84 -40.00
C PRO A 327 3.35 -19.87 -41.45
N ASP A 328 3.31 -21.05 -42.05
CA ASP A 328 3.62 -21.26 -43.47
C ASP A 328 2.59 -20.58 -44.39
N VAL A 329 2.83 -20.59 -45.70
CA VAL A 329 1.89 -20.03 -46.70
C VAL A 329 0.47 -20.62 -46.52
N ARG A 330 0.37 -21.94 -46.35
CA ARG A 330 -0.91 -22.62 -46.09
C ARG A 330 -1.50 -22.24 -44.73
N GLY A 331 -0.67 -22.16 -43.69
CA GLY A 331 -1.10 -21.75 -42.36
C GLY A 331 -1.67 -20.33 -42.34
N ARG A 332 -1.00 -19.39 -43.03
CA ARG A 332 -1.48 -18.01 -43.20
C ARG A 332 -2.82 -17.95 -43.95
N GLU A 333 -2.98 -18.77 -44.99
CA GLU A 333 -4.26 -18.86 -45.71
C GLU A 333 -5.39 -19.34 -44.78
N GLN A 334 -5.12 -20.34 -43.93
CA GLN A 334 -6.09 -20.84 -42.96
C GLN A 334 -6.44 -19.82 -41.88
N ILE A 335 -5.46 -19.05 -41.39
CA ILE A 335 -5.67 -18.00 -40.38
C ILE A 335 -6.54 -16.85 -40.93
N LEU A 336 -6.49 -16.59 -42.25
CA LEU A 336 -7.26 -15.53 -42.90
C LEU A 336 -8.69 -15.93 -43.30
N LYS A 337 -9.02 -17.22 -43.28
CA LYS A 337 -10.36 -17.73 -43.58
C LYS A 337 -11.27 -17.65 -42.36
#